data_AF-A0A946ES49-F1
#
_entry.id   AF-A0A946ES49-F1
#
_cell.length_a   1.000
_cell.length_b   1.000
_cell.length_c   1.000
_cell.angle_alpha   90.00
_cell.angle_beta   90.00
_cell.angle_gamma   90.00
#
_symmetry.space_group_name_H-M   'P 1'
#
loop_
_entity.id
_entity.type
_entity.pdbx_description
1 polymer ?
#
loop_
_entity_poly.entity_id
_entity_poly.type
_entity_poly.pdbx_seq_one_letter_code
_entity_poly.pdbx_strand_id
1 'polypeptide(L)'
;MIELTLTLLLLCLPGSQGASVESNPVTPVSIPAFSPGPVSLRGATDRVKELEASYDTAAASGNRREVAEQFRPRFEALASELARSESGLSAELWLLRNHWWKRSEGTMEQISIDHAKRLIEEYKTSTQLAHLAEFSYLYGRKGLRPLMEALEAASPHDQVDAAALHALGSSLRRSKDSDEQSLAREQLLRLKDRYGDLAFRDTTYGAIASAMLSPHSKDSLSVGQPAPQISGADVHGDSFQLTDHLGKIVLLDFWGDW
;
A
#
# COMPACT_ATOMS: atom_id res chain seq x y z
N MET A 1 28.70 7.25 -13.55
CA MET A 1 28.43 8.60 -14.08
C MET A 1 27.53 8.44 -15.29
N ILE A 2 26.52 9.31 -15.40
CA ILE A 2 25.55 9.56 -16.48
C ILE A 2 24.13 9.51 -15.90
N GLU A 3 23.68 10.71 -15.57
CA GLU A 3 22.30 11.11 -15.31
C GLU A 3 21.47 11.00 -16.60
N LEU A 4 20.18 10.66 -16.47
CA LEU A 4 19.18 10.98 -17.48
C LEU A 4 18.31 12.11 -16.95
N THR A 5 18.65 13.32 -17.37
CA THR A 5 17.86 14.54 -17.23
C THR A 5 16.72 14.51 -18.25
N LEU A 6 15.48 14.62 -17.79
CA LEU A 6 14.30 14.71 -18.64
C LEU A 6 14.08 16.19 -19.01
N THR A 7 14.43 16.55 -20.24
CA THR A 7 14.23 17.90 -20.80
C THR A 7 12.76 18.09 -21.20
N LEU A 8 12.06 18.98 -20.48
CA LEU A 8 10.72 19.44 -20.83
C LEU A 8 10.85 20.61 -21.83
N LEU A 9 10.31 20.44 -23.03
CA LEU A 9 10.28 21.47 -24.07
C LEU A 9 9.23 22.54 -23.71
N LEU A 10 9.67 23.73 -23.32
CA LEU A 10 8.83 24.92 -23.25
C LEU A 10 8.60 25.47 -24.66
N LEU A 11 7.34 25.48 -25.12
CA LEU A 11 6.90 26.35 -26.20
C LEU A 11 6.25 27.60 -25.59
N CYS A 12 6.94 28.73 -25.69
CA CYS A 12 6.42 30.06 -25.40
C CYS A 12 5.38 30.50 -26.44
N LEU A 13 4.23 31.02 -25.99
CA LEU A 13 3.45 32.05 -26.67
C LEU A 13 2.88 33.05 -25.64
N PRO A 14 2.58 34.30 -26.05
CA PRO A 14 2.89 35.51 -25.28
C PRO A 14 1.76 35.98 -24.36
N GLY A 15 2.12 36.97 -23.54
CA GLY A 15 1.40 37.38 -22.35
C GLY A 15 -0.05 37.84 -22.55
N SER A 16 -0.85 37.58 -21.51
CA SER A 16 -2.04 38.36 -21.19
C SER A 16 -2.00 38.68 -19.69
N GLN A 17 -2.42 39.90 -19.39
CA GLN A 17 -2.28 40.59 -18.11
C GLN A 17 -3.23 40.02 -17.03
N GLY A 18 -2.78 40.15 -15.78
CA GLY A 18 -3.56 40.22 -14.54
C GLY A 18 -4.96 39.63 -14.50
N ALA A 19 -5.09 38.47 -13.84
CA ALA A 19 -6.32 38.08 -13.17
C ALA A 19 -5.96 37.61 -11.74
N SER A 20 -6.46 38.34 -10.76
CA SER A 20 -6.39 37.99 -9.34
C SER A 20 -7.03 36.62 -9.11
N VAL A 21 -6.29 35.68 -8.52
CA VAL A 21 -6.84 34.39 -8.09
C VAL A 21 -7.63 34.63 -6.79
N GLU A 22 -8.94 34.76 -6.94
CA GLU A 22 -9.89 34.75 -5.84
C GLU A 22 -9.93 33.33 -5.27
N SER A 23 -9.58 33.18 -3.99
CA SER A 23 -9.62 31.90 -3.29
C SER A 23 -11.08 31.54 -3.00
N ASN A 24 -11.58 30.48 -3.62
CA ASN A 24 -12.91 29.96 -3.30
C ASN A 24 -12.92 29.40 -1.86
N PRO A 25 -13.87 29.81 -1.00
CA PRO A 25 -13.99 29.24 0.32
C PRO A 25 -14.46 27.78 0.21
N VAL A 26 -13.68 26.85 0.74
CA VAL A 26 -14.08 25.45 0.92
C VAL A 26 -15.22 25.42 1.93
N THR A 27 -16.39 24.95 1.51
CA THR A 27 -17.52 24.73 2.40
C THR A 27 -17.22 23.53 3.31
N PRO A 28 -17.33 23.66 4.64
CA PRO A 28 -17.14 22.53 5.54
C PRO A 28 -18.23 21.49 5.30
N VAL A 29 -17.83 20.29 4.91
CA VAL A 29 -18.72 19.13 4.84
C VAL A 29 -19.23 18.86 6.26
N SER A 30 -20.55 18.84 6.43
CA SER A 30 -21.17 18.56 7.73
C SER A 30 -21.03 17.08 8.05
N ILE A 31 -20.12 16.75 8.98
CA ILE A 31 -19.91 15.38 9.47
C ILE A 31 -20.87 15.14 10.65
N PRO A 32 -21.69 14.07 10.64
CA PRO A 32 -22.63 13.79 11.72
C PRO A 32 -21.92 13.50 13.06
N ALA A 33 -22.54 13.93 14.15
CA ALA A 33 -22.02 13.77 15.51
C ALA A 33 -21.99 12.31 15.96
N PHE A 34 -20.89 11.90 16.58
CA PHE A 34 -20.69 10.57 17.16
C PHE A 34 -21.37 10.47 18.54
N SER A 35 -22.16 9.41 18.79
CA SER A 35 -22.77 9.11 20.10
C SER A 35 -22.18 7.83 20.70
N PRO A 36 -21.65 7.85 21.93
CA PRO A 36 -21.13 6.66 22.59
C PRO A 36 -22.27 5.87 23.24
N GLY A 37 -22.76 4.83 22.56
CA GLY A 37 -23.68 3.84 23.13
C GLY A 37 -22.94 2.68 23.82
N PRO A 38 -23.65 1.85 24.63
CA PRO A 38 -23.04 0.70 25.31
C PRO A 38 -22.48 -0.33 24.31
N VAL A 39 -21.26 -0.80 24.56
CA VAL A 39 -20.45 -1.57 23.61
C VAL A 39 -20.73 -3.07 23.72
N SER A 40 -21.26 -3.64 22.63
CA SER A 40 -21.19 -5.08 22.35
C SER A 40 -19.99 -5.35 21.45
N LEU A 41 -19.27 -6.48 21.62
CA LEU A 41 -18.13 -6.85 20.78
C LEU A 41 -18.47 -6.89 19.28
N ARG A 42 -19.72 -7.26 18.94
CA ARG A 42 -20.20 -7.20 17.55
C ARG A 42 -20.31 -5.75 17.05
N GLY A 43 -20.76 -4.83 17.91
CA GLY A 43 -20.85 -3.40 17.59
C GLY A 43 -19.49 -2.67 17.54
N ALA A 44 -18.43 -3.20 18.15
CA ALA A 44 -17.10 -2.57 18.12
C ALA A 44 -16.45 -2.65 16.72
N THR A 45 -16.50 -3.83 16.08
CA THR A 45 -16.02 -4.00 14.70
C THR A 45 -16.83 -3.17 13.73
N ASP A 46 -18.14 -3.12 13.92
CA ASP A 46 -19.05 -2.35 13.06
C ASP A 46 -18.72 -0.85 13.13
N ARG A 47 -18.42 -0.31 14.32
CA ARG A 47 -18.05 1.10 14.51
C ARG A 47 -16.80 1.54 13.75
N VAL A 48 -15.74 0.72 13.73
CA VAL A 48 -14.51 1.07 12.99
C VAL A 48 -14.78 1.07 11.49
N LYS A 49 -15.46 0.03 10.99
CA LYS A 49 -15.83 -0.08 9.56
C LYS A 49 -16.77 1.04 9.12
N GLU A 50 -17.75 1.40 9.94
CA GLU A 50 -18.67 2.52 9.67
C GLU A 50 -17.91 3.85 9.57
N LEU A 51 -16.90 4.05 10.45
CA LEU A 51 -16.07 5.24 10.41
C LEU A 51 -15.17 5.27 9.16
N GLU A 52 -14.60 4.14 8.78
CA GLU A 52 -13.84 3.99 7.53
C GLU A 52 -14.70 4.28 6.31
N ALA A 53 -15.90 3.71 6.22
CA ALA A 53 -16.83 3.97 5.12
C ALA A 53 -17.24 5.45 5.05
N SER A 54 -17.43 6.09 6.22
CA SER A 54 -17.70 7.54 6.30
C SER A 54 -16.52 8.36 5.80
N TYR A 55 -15.29 7.94 6.13
CA TYR A 55 -14.07 8.56 5.63
C TYR A 55 -13.95 8.39 4.11
N ASP A 56 -14.12 7.18 3.57
CA ASP A 56 -13.98 6.91 2.14
C ASP A 56 -14.99 7.71 1.32
N THR A 57 -16.23 7.83 1.82
CA THR A 57 -17.28 8.66 1.23
C THR A 57 -16.86 10.14 1.19
N ALA A 58 -16.32 10.67 2.29
CA ALA A 58 -15.86 12.05 2.36
C ALA A 58 -14.61 12.30 1.51
N ALA A 59 -13.71 11.32 1.43
CA ALA A 59 -12.46 11.39 0.69
C ALA A 59 -12.66 11.27 -0.83
N ALA A 60 -13.76 10.67 -1.30
CA ALA A 60 -14.08 10.53 -2.72
C ALA A 60 -14.23 11.88 -3.45
N SER A 61 -14.67 12.92 -2.74
CA SER A 61 -14.91 14.26 -3.30
C SER A 61 -13.91 15.33 -2.87
N GLY A 62 -12.90 14.98 -2.07
CA GLY A 62 -12.03 15.95 -1.40
C GLY A 62 -10.55 15.55 -1.38
N ASN A 63 -9.71 16.42 -0.85
CA ASN A 63 -8.31 16.07 -0.61
C ASN A 63 -8.24 15.02 0.51
N ARG A 64 -7.91 13.77 0.15
CA ARG A 64 -7.84 12.62 1.07
C ARG A 64 -7.03 12.92 2.34
N ARG A 65 -5.95 13.72 2.27
CA ARG A 65 -5.15 14.08 3.45
C ARG A 65 -5.88 15.04 4.39
N GLU A 66 -6.57 16.03 3.84
CA GLU A 66 -7.34 16.99 4.65
C GLU A 66 -8.53 16.30 5.33
N VAL A 67 -9.23 15.42 4.60
CA VAL A 67 -10.31 14.61 5.15
C VAL A 67 -9.78 13.68 6.25
N ALA A 68 -8.64 13.03 6.04
CA ALA A 68 -8.02 12.19 7.07
C ALA A 68 -7.70 12.97 8.35
N GLU A 69 -7.20 14.21 8.27
CA GLU A 69 -6.97 15.05 9.46
C GLU A 69 -8.25 15.34 10.25
N GLN A 70 -9.39 15.51 9.58
CA GLN A 70 -10.69 15.73 10.23
C GLN A 70 -11.19 14.48 10.96
N PHE A 71 -10.91 13.30 10.41
CA PHE A 71 -11.31 12.01 10.99
C PHE A 71 -10.36 11.51 12.09
N ARG A 72 -9.12 12.01 12.14
CA ARG A 72 -8.08 11.56 13.09
C ARG A 72 -8.57 11.44 14.53
N PRO A 73 -9.20 12.46 15.16
CA PRO A 73 -9.56 12.39 16.57
C PRO A 73 -10.57 11.28 16.87
N ARG A 74 -11.40 10.91 15.89
CA ARG A 74 -12.39 9.84 16.03
C ARG A 74 -11.72 8.47 16.00
N PHE A 75 -10.74 8.28 15.13
CA PHE A 75 -9.94 7.06 15.11
C PHE A 75 -9.01 6.94 16.33
N GLU A 76 -8.42 8.04 16.80
CA GLU A 76 -7.65 8.07 18.06
C GLU A 76 -8.53 7.66 19.26
N ALA A 77 -9.77 8.18 19.32
CA ALA A 77 -10.73 7.80 20.36
C ALA A 77 -11.09 6.31 20.29
N LEU A 78 -11.37 5.78 19.08
CA LEU A 78 -11.67 4.36 18.90
C LEU A 78 -10.48 3.46 19.25
N ALA A 79 -9.27 3.82 18.82
CA ALA A 79 -8.06 3.07 19.14
C ALA A 79 -7.81 3.01 20.65
N SER A 80 -8.02 4.12 21.37
CA SER A 80 -7.90 4.16 22.83
C SER A 80 -9.01 3.38 23.53
N GLU A 81 -10.26 3.50 23.09
CA GLU A 81 -11.42 2.83 23.69
C GLU A 81 -11.35 1.31 23.51
N LEU A 82 -10.91 0.86 22.33
CA LEU A 82 -10.86 -0.53 21.92
C LEU A 82 -9.45 -1.12 22.02
N ALA A 83 -8.57 -0.50 22.81
CA ALA A 83 -7.17 -0.91 22.93
C ALA A 83 -7.02 -2.42 23.23
N ARG A 84 -6.03 -3.06 22.60
CA ARG A 84 -5.75 -4.51 22.73
C ARG A 84 -6.88 -5.43 22.24
N SER A 85 -7.74 -4.92 21.36
CA SER A 85 -8.72 -5.73 20.61
C SER A 85 -8.45 -5.68 19.10
N GLU A 86 -8.98 -6.63 18.35
CA GLU A 86 -8.88 -6.65 16.89
C GLU A 86 -9.42 -5.34 16.25
N SER A 87 -10.53 -4.81 16.77
CA SER A 87 -11.09 -3.54 16.28
C SER A 87 -10.21 -2.34 16.64
N GLY A 88 -9.58 -2.35 17.83
CA GLY A 88 -8.59 -1.34 18.21
C GLY A 88 -7.38 -1.35 17.28
N LEU A 89 -6.89 -2.54 16.91
CA LEU A 89 -5.83 -2.68 15.93
C LEU A 89 -6.25 -2.15 14.56
N SER A 90 -7.49 -2.40 14.10
CA SER A 90 -7.98 -1.84 12.84
C SER A 90 -7.92 -0.30 12.85
N ALA A 91 -8.34 0.34 13.95
CA ALA A 91 -8.25 1.78 14.10
C ALA A 91 -6.78 2.29 14.12
N GLU A 92 -5.89 1.59 14.79
CA GLU A 92 -4.44 1.89 14.82
C GLU A 92 -3.78 1.76 13.45
N LEU A 93 -4.11 0.71 12.69
CA LEU A 93 -3.64 0.51 11.32
C LEU A 93 -4.15 1.61 10.38
N TRP A 94 -5.41 2.04 10.57
CA TRP A 94 -5.94 3.18 9.83
C TRP A 94 -5.16 4.47 10.14
N LEU A 95 -4.84 4.75 11.42
CA LEU A 95 -4.03 5.90 11.82
C LEU A 95 -2.62 5.82 11.22
N LEU A 96 -1.97 4.66 11.28
CA LEU A 96 -0.65 4.45 10.69
C LEU A 96 -0.66 4.76 9.18
N ARG A 97 -1.64 4.22 8.45
CA ARG A 97 -1.79 4.41 7.00
C ARG A 97 -2.12 5.85 6.61
N ASN A 98 -2.94 6.53 7.42
CA ASN A 98 -3.55 7.81 7.08
C ASN A 98 -3.02 9.00 7.90
N HIS A 99 -1.92 8.90 8.66
CA HIS A 99 -1.39 10.05 9.41
C HIS A 99 0.13 10.14 9.48
N TRP A 100 0.84 9.34 8.68
CA TRP A 100 2.31 9.30 8.65
C TRP A 100 2.98 10.60 8.14
N TRP A 101 2.26 11.51 7.49
CA TRP A 101 2.81 12.68 6.78
C TRP A 101 3.04 13.94 7.61
N LYS A 102 2.77 13.94 8.92
CA LYS A 102 2.80 15.17 9.73
C LYS A 102 3.59 15.02 11.02
N ARG A 103 4.91 15.17 10.94
CA ARG A 103 5.81 15.62 12.02
C ARG A 103 7.01 16.35 11.40
N SER A 104 7.88 16.91 12.25
CA SER A 104 9.10 17.64 11.85
C SER A 104 9.84 16.95 10.70
N GLU A 105 10.42 17.74 9.80
CA GLU A 105 11.17 17.24 8.64
C GLU A 105 12.14 16.11 9.05
N GLY A 106 12.08 14.98 8.32
CA GLY A 106 12.94 13.81 8.58
C GLY A 106 12.47 12.83 9.67
N THR A 107 11.30 13.02 10.28
CA THR A 107 10.84 12.12 11.36
C THR A 107 9.83 11.05 10.94
N MET A 108 9.23 11.16 9.75
CA MET A 108 8.08 10.34 9.30
C MET A 108 8.36 8.84 9.34
N GLU A 109 9.52 8.42 8.84
CA GLU A 109 9.91 6.99 8.82
C GLU A 109 10.04 6.45 10.25
N GLN A 110 10.77 7.17 11.12
CA GLN A 110 11.01 6.75 12.49
C GLN A 110 9.71 6.60 13.28
N ILE A 111 8.79 7.54 13.13
CA ILE A 111 7.49 7.51 13.81
C ILE A 111 6.66 6.32 13.37
N SER A 112 6.63 6.06 12.05
CA SER A 112 5.89 4.93 11.49
C SER A 112 6.48 3.61 11.96
N ILE A 113 7.81 3.52 12.05
CA ILE A 113 8.52 2.37 12.60
C ILE A 113 8.19 2.17 14.09
N ASP A 114 8.25 3.23 14.90
CA ASP A 114 7.97 3.14 16.34
C ASP A 114 6.52 2.73 16.61
N HIS A 115 5.59 3.25 15.81
CA HIS A 115 4.18 2.84 15.85
C HIS A 115 4.02 1.37 15.46
N ALA A 116 4.59 0.95 14.32
CA ALA A 116 4.52 -0.44 13.87
C ALA A 116 5.12 -1.41 14.90
N LYS A 117 6.28 -1.09 15.50
CA LYS A 117 6.90 -1.89 16.56
C LYS A 117 6.00 -2.05 17.78
N ARG A 118 5.33 -0.98 18.21
CA ARG A 118 4.35 -1.06 19.30
C ARG A 118 3.20 -2.01 18.94
N LEU A 119 2.67 -1.93 17.73
CA LEU A 119 1.58 -2.82 17.29
C LEU A 119 2.02 -4.28 17.22
N ILE A 120 3.24 -4.56 16.76
CA ILE A 120 3.82 -5.92 16.78
C ILE A 120 3.83 -6.47 18.21
N GLU A 121 4.29 -5.68 19.19
CA GLU A 121 4.37 -6.12 20.59
C GLU A 121 2.99 -6.31 21.25
N GLU A 122 2.04 -5.42 20.97
CA GLU A 122 0.72 -5.43 21.59
C GLU A 122 -0.24 -6.47 20.99
N TYR A 123 -0.06 -6.82 19.71
CA TYR A 123 -1.02 -7.63 18.94
C TYR A 123 -0.38 -8.86 18.26
N LYS A 124 0.61 -9.49 18.90
CA LYS A 124 1.43 -10.60 18.35
C LYS A 124 0.63 -11.71 17.67
N THR A 125 -0.57 -11.99 18.17
CA THR A 125 -1.43 -13.06 17.66
C THR A 125 -2.45 -12.59 16.62
N SER A 126 -2.43 -11.34 16.18
CA SER A 126 -3.36 -10.84 15.17
C SER A 126 -2.82 -11.06 13.76
N THR A 127 -3.68 -11.53 12.88
CA THR A 127 -3.40 -11.69 11.46
C THR A 127 -3.40 -10.34 10.73
N GLN A 128 -4.03 -9.30 11.30
CA GLN A 128 -4.05 -7.95 10.73
C GLN A 128 -2.67 -7.30 10.68
N LEU A 129 -1.68 -7.83 11.44
CA LEU A 129 -0.31 -7.38 11.37
C LEU A 129 0.32 -7.51 9.96
N ALA A 130 -0.26 -8.33 9.06
CA ALA A 130 0.14 -8.39 7.66
C ALA A 130 0.07 -7.00 6.97
N HIS A 131 -0.86 -6.12 7.37
CA HIS A 131 -0.95 -4.76 6.85
C HIS A 131 0.31 -3.93 7.11
N LEU A 132 1.07 -4.22 8.18
CA LEU A 132 2.34 -3.52 8.43
C LEU A 132 3.31 -3.75 7.27
N ALA A 133 3.34 -4.95 6.67
CA ALA A 133 4.17 -5.23 5.51
C ALA A 133 3.63 -4.55 4.23
N GLU A 134 2.31 -4.48 4.06
CA GLU A 134 1.67 -3.74 2.96
C GLU A 134 2.02 -2.25 2.99
N PHE A 135 2.20 -1.69 4.19
CA PHE A 135 2.62 -0.31 4.40
C PHE A 135 4.15 -0.12 4.33
N SER A 136 4.88 -1.02 3.69
CA SER A 136 6.35 -0.96 3.52
C SER A 136 6.90 0.40 3.06
N TYR A 137 6.13 1.16 2.29
CA TYR A 137 6.48 2.51 1.82
C TYR A 137 6.63 3.54 2.94
N LEU A 138 6.16 3.25 4.16
CA LEU A 138 6.23 4.14 5.33
C LEU A 138 7.57 4.13 6.06
N TYR A 139 8.39 3.08 5.90
CA TYR A 139 9.51 2.82 6.82
C TYR A 139 10.89 3.21 6.27
N GLY A 140 10.94 3.67 5.02
CA GLY A 140 12.20 3.89 4.32
C GLY A 140 13.01 2.62 4.10
N ARG A 141 14.07 2.72 3.30
CA ARG A 141 14.91 1.55 2.96
C ARG A 141 15.62 0.96 4.17
N LYS A 142 16.11 1.81 5.08
CA LYS A 142 16.89 1.39 6.26
C LYS A 142 16.02 0.75 7.34
N GLY A 143 14.78 1.22 7.50
CA GLY A 143 13.85 0.74 8.53
C GLY A 143 13.08 -0.51 8.13
N LEU A 144 12.86 -0.73 6.82
CA LEU A 144 12.05 -1.84 6.32
C LEU A 144 12.56 -3.20 6.79
N ARG A 145 13.84 -3.50 6.56
CA ARG A 145 14.42 -4.81 6.91
C ARG A 145 14.26 -5.18 8.39
N PRO A 146 14.78 -4.39 9.34
CA PRO A 146 14.67 -4.75 10.75
C PRO A 146 13.22 -4.81 11.25
N LEU A 147 12.30 -4.04 10.65
CA LEU A 147 10.89 -4.11 11.00
C LEU A 147 10.21 -5.39 10.50
N MET A 148 10.47 -5.82 9.26
CA MET A 148 9.92 -7.07 8.73
C MET A 148 10.51 -8.30 9.44
N GLU A 149 11.79 -8.27 9.80
CA GLU A 149 12.42 -9.32 10.62
C GLU A 149 11.78 -9.39 12.02
N ALA A 150 11.50 -8.24 12.64
CA ALA A 150 10.78 -8.20 13.92
C ALA A 150 9.34 -8.70 13.81
N LEU A 151 8.66 -8.40 12.69
CA LEU A 151 7.31 -8.86 12.41
C LEU A 151 7.23 -10.38 12.25
N GLU A 152 8.12 -10.97 11.43
CA GLU A 152 8.24 -12.43 11.24
C GLU A 152 8.60 -13.13 12.57
N ALA A 153 9.51 -12.57 13.36
CA ALA A 153 9.91 -13.15 14.64
C ALA A 153 8.78 -13.16 15.70
N ALA A 154 7.85 -12.21 15.62
CA ALA A 154 6.79 -12.05 16.59
C ALA A 154 5.50 -12.79 16.21
N SER A 155 5.25 -13.00 14.92
CA SER A 155 4.00 -13.55 14.43
C SER A 155 3.98 -15.08 14.44
N PRO A 156 2.88 -15.72 14.87
CA PRO A 156 2.67 -17.15 14.69
C PRO A 156 1.96 -17.50 13.37
N HIS A 157 1.74 -16.52 12.47
CA HIS A 157 0.83 -16.67 11.33
C HIS A 157 1.55 -16.66 9.98
N ASP A 158 1.35 -17.73 9.21
CA ASP A 158 1.91 -17.88 7.86
C ASP A 158 1.60 -16.70 6.93
N GLN A 159 0.40 -16.10 7.02
CA GLN A 159 0.03 -14.96 6.18
C GLN A 159 0.82 -13.68 6.51
N VAL A 160 1.22 -13.51 7.78
CA VAL A 160 2.00 -12.36 8.23
C VAL A 160 3.46 -12.54 7.79
N ASP A 161 4.00 -13.75 7.94
CA ASP A 161 5.32 -14.11 7.41
C ASP A 161 5.39 -13.90 5.90
N ALA A 162 4.40 -14.42 5.17
CA ALA A 162 4.33 -14.27 3.71
C ALA A 162 4.30 -12.79 3.30
N ALA A 163 3.53 -11.96 3.99
CA ALA A 163 3.48 -10.53 3.73
C ALA A 163 4.84 -9.85 3.99
N ALA A 164 5.53 -10.20 5.08
CA ALA A 164 6.84 -9.67 5.43
C ALA A 164 7.91 -10.04 4.38
N LEU A 165 7.97 -11.30 3.97
CA LEU A 165 8.88 -11.78 2.93
C LEU A 165 8.61 -11.10 1.58
N HIS A 166 7.33 -10.95 1.22
CA HIS A 166 6.92 -10.25 0.01
C HIS A 166 7.32 -8.77 0.04
N ALA A 167 7.16 -8.08 1.17
CA ALA A 167 7.60 -6.70 1.31
C ALA A 167 9.11 -6.56 1.09
N LEU A 168 9.94 -7.40 1.72
CA LEU A 168 11.39 -7.38 1.51
C LEU A 168 11.79 -7.70 0.07
N GLY A 169 11.23 -8.79 -0.48
CA GLY A 169 11.51 -9.23 -1.84
C GLY A 169 11.16 -8.16 -2.88
N SER A 170 9.97 -7.57 -2.77
CA SER A 170 9.49 -6.57 -3.73
C SER A 170 10.22 -5.24 -3.64
N SER A 171 10.54 -4.76 -2.43
CA SER A 171 11.23 -3.49 -2.21
C SER A 171 12.71 -3.52 -2.59
N LEU A 172 13.40 -4.64 -2.34
CA LEU A 172 14.86 -4.73 -2.52
C LEU A 172 15.28 -5.26 -3.91
N ARG A 173 14.41 -5.97 -4.63
CA ARG A 173 14.71 -6.57 -5.95
C ARG A 173 15.32 -5.60 -6.96
N ARG A 174 14.89 -4.34 -6.94
CA ARG A 174 15.34 -3.29 -7.88
C ARG A 174 16.48 -2.43 -7.33
N SER A 175 17.08 -2.83 -6.22
CA SER A 175 18.25 -2.13 -5.67
C SER A 175 19.43 -2.16 -6.64
N LYS A 176 20.36 -1.22 -6.49
CA LYS A 176 21.67 -1.24 -7.15
C LYS A 176 22.72 -2.00 -6.33
N ASP A 177 22.42 -2.27 -5.07
CA ASP A 177 23.26 -3.01 -4.14
C ASP A 177 23.05 -4.52 -4.38
N SER A 178 24.15 -5.26 -4.62
CA SER A 178 24.13 -6.69 -4.91
C SER A 178 23.69 -7.54 -3.72
N ASP A 179 23.96 -7.09 -2.50
CA ASP A 179 23.61 -7.81 -1.28
C ASP A 179 22.11 -7.66 -1.02
N GLU A 180 21.56 -6.46 -1.25
CA GLU A 180 20.10 -6.24 -1.21
C GLU A 180 19.37 -7.05 -2.30
N GLN A 181 19.93 -7.15 -3.52
CA GLN A 181 19.36 -8.00 -4.57
C GLN A 181 19.41 -9.48 -4.20
N SER A 182 20.50 -9.93 -3.59
CA SER A 182 20.66 -11.32 -3.14
C SER A 182 19.66 -11.64 -2.03
N LEU A 183 19.51 -10.74 -1.06
CA LEU A 183 18.51 -10.84 0.00
C LEU A 183 17.09 -10.87 -0.58
N ALA A 184 16.78 -9.98 -1.54
CA ALA A 184 15.48 -9.96 -2.19
C ALA A 184 15.16 -11.30 -2.85
N ARG A 185 16.13 -11.87 -3.58
CA ARG A 185 16.00 -13.18 -4.22
C ARG A 185 15.77 -14.29 -3.20
N GLU A 186 16.52 -14.28 -2.10
CA GLU A 186 16.36 -15.24 -1.01
C GLU A 186 14.95 -15.18 -0.40
N GLN A 187 14.45 -13.99 -0.07
CA GLN A 187 13.12 -13.84 0.50
C GLN A 187 12.01 -14.27 -0.46
N LEU A 188 12.16 -14.00 -1.77
CA LEU A 188 11.20 -14.45 -2.78
C LEU A 188 11.22 -15.97 -2.97
N LEU A 189 12.39 -16.63 -2.87
CA LEU A 189 12.47 -18.09 -2.89
C LEU A 189 11.79 -18.68 -1.65
N ARG A 190 12.08 -18.16 -0.44
CA ARG A 190 11.42 -18.57 0.81
C ARG A 190 9.90 -18.40 0.73
N LEU A 191 9.44 -17.25 0.20
CA LEU A 191 8.03 -16.94 0.01
C LEU A 191 7.35 -17.96 -0.90
N LYS A 192 7.98 -18.24 -2.05
CA LYS A 192 7.48 -19.22 -3.02
C LYS A 192 7.40 -20.62 -2.42
N ASP A 193 8.46 -21.06 -1.74
CA ASP A 193 8.59 -22.44 -1.30
C ASP A 193 7.72 -22.75 -0.07
N ARG A 194 7.56 -21.80 0.85
CA ARG A 194 6.81 -22.01 2.10
C ARG A 194 5.36 -21.55 2.05
N TYR A 195 5.08 -20.48 1.32
CA TYR A 195 3.79 -19.78 1.36
C TYR A 195 3.20 -19.59 -0.04
N GLY A 196 3.69 -20.33 -1.03
CA GLY A 196 3.35 -20.14 -2.44
C GLY A 196 1.85 -20.28 -2.76
N ASP A 197 1.13 -21.12 -2.01
CA ASP A 197 -0.30 -21.39 -2.20
C ASP A 197 -1.21 -20.39 -1.46
N LEU A 198 -0.65 -19.56 -0.58
CA LEU A 198 -1.45 -18.55 0.11
C LEU A 198 -1.96 -17.51 -0.88
N ALA A 199 -3.25 -17.21 -0.77
CA ALA A 199 -3.90 -16.18 -1.57
C ALA A 199 -3.30 -14.81 -1.27
N PHE A 200 -3.09 -14.03 -2.32
CA PHE A 200 -2.65 -12.64 -2.25
C PHE A 200 -3.36 -11.85 -3.34
N ARG A 201 -4.34 -11.04 -2.94
CA ARG A 201 -5.27 -10.36 -3.88
C ARG A 201 -5.94 -11.40 -4.80
N ASP A 202 -6.02 -11.13 -6.09
CA ASP A 202 -6.59 -12.03 -7.10
C ASP A 202 -5.61 -13.11 -7.60
N THR A 203 -4.55 -13.40 -6.84
CA THR A 203 -3.53 -14.40 -7.20
C THR A 203 -2.96 -15.09 -5.95
N THR A 204 -1.79 -15.73 -6.06
CA THR A 204 -1.06 -16.33 -4.93
C THR A 204 0.33 -15.73 -4.78
N TYR A 205 0.89 -15.84 -3.57
CA TYR A 205 2.27 -15.43 -3.33
C TYR A 205 3.28 -16.18 -4.19
N GLY A 206 3.03 -17.45 -4.53
CA GLY A 206 3.89 -18.26 -5.39
C GLY A 206 3.94 -17.76 -6.83
N ALA A 207 2.79 -17.32 -7.37
CA ALA A 207 2.71 -16.70 -8.68
C ALA A 207 3.47 -15.36 -8.71
N ILE A 208 3.24 -14.50 -7.70
CA ILE A 208 3.94 -13.22 -7.56
C ILE A 208 5.45 -13.43 -7.42
N ALA A 209 5.89 -14.33 -6.53
CA ALA A 209 7.29 -14.61 -6.31
C ALA A 209 7.97 -15.15 -7.58
N SER A 210 7.30 -16.05 -8.31
CA SER A 210 7.81 -16.57 -9.58
C SER A 210 7.98 -15.46 -10.62
N ALA A 211 6.99 -14.58 -10.78
CA ALA A 211 7.07 -13.43 -11.68
C ALA A 211 8.20 -12.46 -11.30
N MET A 212 8.43 -12.25 -9.99
CA MET A 212 9.51 -11.38 -9.51
C MET A 212 10.90 -11.99 -9.66
N LEU A 213 11.03 -13.32 -9.51
CA LEU A 213 12.29 -14.08 -9.66
C LEU A 213 12.72 -14.28 -11.11
N SER A 214 11.78 -14.24 -12.05
CA SER A 214 11.99 -14.48 -13.47
C SER A 214 11.48 -13.29 -14.31
N PRO A 215 12.02 -12.07 -14.12
CA PRO A 215 11.62 -10.93 -14.94
C PRO A 215 12.06 -11.12 -16.39
N HIS A 216 11.24 -10.65 -17.33
CA HIS A 216 11.63 -10.54 -18.74
C HIS A 216 12.90 -9.69 -18.88
N SER A 217 13.83 -10.11 -19.76
CA SER A 217 15.02 -9.34 -20.07
C SER A 217 14.64 -8.08 -20.87
N LYS A 218 15.46 -7.02 -20.77
CA LYS A 218 15.25 -5.80 -21.56
C LYS A 218 15.23 -6.09 -23.07
N ASP A 219 16.08 -7.00 -23.51
CA ASP A 219 16.15 -7.40 -24.92
C ASP A 219 14.85 -8.10 -25.37
N SER A 220 14.27 -8.96 -24.52
CA SER A 220 12.99 -9.61 -24.81
C SER A 220 11.79 -8.66 -24.84
N LEU A 221 11.93 -7.46 -24.27
CA LEU A 221 10.90 -6.41 -24.25
C LEU A 221 11.18 -5.28 -25.25
N SER A 222 12.18 -5.44 -26.11
CA SER A 222 12.55 -4.42 -27.10
C SER A 222 11.56 -4.36 -28.27
N VAL A 223 11.49 -3.20 -28.92
CA VAL A 223 10.63 -2.99 -30.09
C VAL A 223 10.91 -4.04 -31.17
N GLY A 224 9.85 -4.64 -31.72
CA GLY A 224 9.92 -5.69 -32.75
C GLY A 224 10.02 -7.11 -32.20
N GLN A 225 10.20 -7.30 -30.88
CA GLN A 225 10.07 -8.61 -30.25
C GLN A 225 8.60 -8.99 -30.05
N PRO A 226 8.28 -10.30 -29.98
CA PRO A 226 6.96 -10.76 -29.59
C PRO A 226 6.57 -10.22 -28.20
N ALA A 227 5.36 -9.69 -28.07
CA ALA A 227 4.83 -9.29 -26.77
C ALA A 227 4.73 -10.52 -25.84
N PRO A 228 5.14 -10.41 -24.56
CA PRO A 228 4.93 -11.48 -23.58
C PRO A 228 3.46 -11.89 -23.51
N GLN A 229 3.21 -13.19 -23.38
CA GLN A 229 1.84 -13.65 -23.20
C GLN A 229 1.28 -13.14 -21.87
N ILE A 230 0.09 -12.57 -21.93
CA ILE A 230 -0.70 -12.18 -20.76
C ILE A 230 -1.96 -13.02 -20.78
N SER A 231 -2.27 -13.60 -19.63
CA SER A 231 -3.50 -14.34 -19.39
C SER A 231 -4.11 -13.90 -18.07
N GLY A 232 -5.43 -13.87 -17.99
CA GLY A 232 -6.15 -13.52 -16.77
C GLY A 232 -7.65 -13.70 -16.94
N ALA A 233 -8.40 -13.17 -15.98
CA ALA A 233 -9.83 -12.98 -16.12
C ALA A 233 -10.11 -11.48 -16.33
N ASP A 234 -11.10 -11.15 -17.15
CA ASP A 234 -11.59 -9.79 -17.28
C ASP A 234 -12.55 -9.40 -16.13
N VAL A 235 -13.14 -8.21 -16.21
CA VAL A 235 -14.07 -7.68 -15.19
C VAL A 235 -15.38 -8.49 -15.06
N HIS A 236 -15.67 -9.39 -16.00
CA HIS A 236 -16.81 -10.28 -15.97
C HIS A 236 -16.43 -11.71 -15.55
N GLY A 237 -15.14 -11.96 -15.34
CA GLY A 237 -14.60 -13.29 -15.01
C GLY A 237 -14.31 -14.14 -16.24
N ASP A 238 -14.47 -13.61 -17.45
CA ASP A 238 -14.20 -14.33 -18.68
C ASP A 238 -12.69 -14.44 -18.91
N SER A 239 -12.27 -15.59 -19.45
CA SER A 239 -10.86 -15.83 -19.75
C SER A 239 -10.36 -14.83 -20.80
N PHE A 240 -9.30 -14.11 -20.45
CA PHE A 240 -8.59 -13.18 -21.32
C PHE A 240 -7.22 -13.75 -21.71
N GLN A 241 -6.88 -13.70 -23.01
CA GLN A 241 -5.51 -13.89 -23.49
C GLN A 241 -5.11 -12.80 -24.47
N LEU A 242 -3.89 -12.27 -24.33
CA LEU A 242 -3.39 -11.23 -25.24
C LEU A 242 -3.35 -11.68 -26.71
N THR A 243 -3.09 -12.97 -26.93
CA THR A 243 -3.07 -13.60 -28.25
C THR A 243 -4.43 -13.63 -28.96
N ASP A 244 -5.54 -13.50 -28.23
CA ASP A 244 -6.89 -13.40 -28.83
C ASP A 244 -7.07 -12.09 -29.62
N HIS A 245 -6.16 -11.13 -29.44
CA HIS A 245 -6.17 -9.83 -30.12
C HIS A 245 -5.16 -9.72 -31.28
N LEU A 246 -4.55 -10.83 -31.72
CA LEU A 246 -3.65 -10.83 -32.87
C LEU A 246 -4.31 -10.26 -34.13
N GLY A 247 -3.55 -9.51 -34.93
CA GLY A 247 -4.04 -8.80 -36.11
C GLY A 247 -4.65 -7.43 -35.82
N LYS A 248 -4.74 -7.02 -34.54
CA LYS A 248 -5.15 -5.67 -34.12
C LYS A 248 -3.95 -4.89 -33.58
N ILE A 249 -4.05 -3.56 -33.61
CA ILE A 249 -3.18 -2.70 -32.79
C ILE A 249 -3.78 -2.67 -31.39
N VAL A 250 -2.99 -3.07 -30.40
CA VAL A 250 -3.41 -3.17 -29.00
C VAL A 250 -2.62 -2.17 -28.16
N LEU A 251 -3.33 -1.33 -27.39
CA LEU A 251 -2.74 -0.52 -26.33
C LEU A 251 -3.03 -1.22 -25.00
N LEU A 252 -1.99 -1.49 -24.21
CA LEU A 252 -2.11 -2.02 -22.86
C LEU A 252 -1.97 -0.87 -21.87
N ASP A 253 -3.01 -0.65 -21.07
CA ASP A 253 -3.01 0.30 -19.97
C ASP A 253 -3.02 -0.47 -18.64
N PHE A 254 -1.94 -0.33 -17.86
CA PHE A 254 -1.81 -0.97 -16.56
C PHE A 254 -2.22 0.04 -15.48
N TRP A 255 -3.45 -0.09 -14.97
CA TRP A 255 -4.07 0.84 -14.03
C TRP A 255 -4.71 0.10 -12.83
N GLY A 256 -5.18 0.87 -11.84
CA GLY A 256 -5.94 0.40 -10.69
C GLY A 256 -6.50 1.58 -9.88
N ASP A 257 -7.36 1.28 -8.91
CA ASP A 257 -8.13 2.24 -8.10
C ASP A 257 -7.40 2.73 -6.83
N TRP A 258 -6.12 2.38 -6.70
CA TRP A 258 -5.25 2.60 -5.53
C TRP A 258 -5.25 4.04 -4.98
#